data_AF-A0ABD2NTC7-F1
#
_entry.id   AF-A0ABD2NTC7-F1
#
_cell.length_a   1.000
_cell.length_b   1.000
_cell.length_c   1.000
_cell.angle_alpha   90.00
_cell.angle_beta   90.00
_cell.angle_gamma   90.00
#
_symmetry.space_group_name_H-M   'P 1'
#
loop_
_entity.id
_entity.type
_entity.pdbx_description
1 polymer ?
#
loop_
_entity_poly.entity_id
_entity_poly.type
_entity_poly.pdbx_seq_one_letter_code
_entity_poly.pdbx_strand_id
1 'polypeptide(L)' 'FLNANTDPYSRSPANYGLMDQIAALHWIQENVASFGGDPTNVTVAGHGTGAACVNFLLTSSAVPEGR' A
#
# COMPACT_ATOMS: atom_id res chain seq x y z
N PHE A 1 -2.25 -13.95 7.64
CA PHE A 1 -2.72 -12.61 7.19
C PHE A 1 -1.60 -11.84 6.52
N LEU A 2 -0.45 -11.70 7.16
CA LEU A 2 0.80 -11.33 6.48
C LEU A 2 1.68 -12.58 6.39
N ASN A 3 2.27 -12.80 5.23
CA ASN A 3 3.28 -13.83 5.04
C ASN A 3 4.58 -13.12 4.63
N ALA A 4 5.58 -13.20 5.51
CA ALA A 4 6.87 -12.59 5.28
C ALA A 4 7.78 -13.49 4.42
N ASN A 5 7.24 -14.54 3.78
CA ASN A 5 8.04 -15.58 3.13
C ASN A 5 9.17 -14.96 2.31
N THR A 6 10.38 -15.10 2.83
CA THR A 6 11.61 -14.59 2.23
C THR A 6 12.22 -15.61 1.28
N ASP A 7 11.56 -16.76 1.07
CA ASP A 7 12.02 -17.79 0.14
C ASP A 7 11.94 -17.28 -1.30
N PRO A 8 13.08 -17.07 -1.97
CA PRO A 8 13.13 -16.57 -3.34
C PRO A 8 12.56 -17.56 -4.37
N TYR A 9 12.29 -18.81 -3.99
CA TYR A 9 11.70 -19.84 -4.84
C TYR A 9 10.19 -20.02 -4.62
N SER A 10 9.60 -19.29 -3.66
CA SER A 10 8.17 -19.29 -3.43
C SER A 10 7.46 -18.44 -4.48
N ARG A 11 6.83 -19.10 -5.46
CA ARG A 11 6.09 -18.46 -6.57
C ARG A 11 4.77 -17.81 -6.18
N SER A 12 4.40 -17.83 -4.90
CA SER A 12 3.20 -17.15 -4.42
C SER A 12 3.61 -15.82 -3.80
N PRO A 13 3.36 -14.66 -4.46
CA PRO A 13 3.51 -13.38 -3.79
C PRO A 13 2.62 -13.40 -2.56
N ALA A 14 3.25 -13.46 -1.40
CA ALA A 14 2.57 -13.28 -0.14
C ALA A 14 2.01 -11.84 -0.06
N ASN A 15 0.96 -11.65 0.76
CA ASN A 15 0.39 -10.34 1.09
C ASN A 15 -0.56 -9.71 0.05
N TYR A 16 -1.44 -10.51 -0.58
CA TYR A 16 -2.51 -9.99 -1.46
C TYR A 16 -3.31 -8.83 -0.84
N GLY A 17 -3.66 -8.91 0.45
CA GLY A 17 -4.36 -7.80 1.11
C GLY A 17 -3.54 -6.51 1.24
N LEU A 18 -2.21 -6.58 1.16
CA LEU A 18 -1.34 -5.40 1.07
C LEU A 18 -1.27 -4.90 -0.38
N MET A 19 -1.24 -5.81 -1.36
CA MET A 19 -1.32 -5.45 -2.79
C MET A 19 -2.63 -4.74 -3.12
N ASP A 20 -3.75 -5.18 -2.54
CA ASP A 20 -5.05 -4.52 -2.70
C ASP A 20 -5.02 -3.08 -2.15
N GLN A 21 -4.35 -2.86 -1.01
CA GLN A 21 -4.17 -1.53 -0.43
C GLN A 21 -3.27 -0.65 -1.31
N ILE A 22 -2.20 -1.19 -1.90
CA ILE A 22 -1.35 -0.46 -2.85
C ILE A 22 -2.16 -0.06 -4.08
N ALA A 23 -2.95 -0.98 -4.66
CA ALA A 23 -3.80 -0.68 -5.80
C ALA A 23 -4.85 0.40 -5.49
N ALA A 24 -5.45 0.35 -4.29
CA ALA A 24 -6.38 1.38 -3.83
C ALA A 24 -5.70 2.75 -3.69
N LEU A 25 -4.46 2.81 -3.18
CA LEU A 25 -3.70 4.06 -3.08
C LEU A 25 -3.33 4.61 -4.46
N HIS A 26 -2.97 3.77 -5.43
CA HIS A 26 -2.77 4.20 -6.82
C HIS A 26 -4.05 4.79 -7.40
N TRP A 27 -5.19 4.13 -7.19
CA TRP A 27 -6.47 4.67 -7.64
C TRP A 27 -6.78 6.03 -6.99
N ILE A 28 -6.54 6.18 -5.69
CA ILE A 28 -6.71 7.47 -4.99
C ILE A 28 -5.80 8.52 -5.63
N GLN A 29 -4.52 8.21 -5.85
CA GLN A 29 -3.56 9.13 -6.46
C GLN A 29 -4.03 9.66 -7.82
N GLU A 30 -4.62 8.79 -8.65
CA GLU A 30 -5.08 9.12 -9.99
C GLU A 30 -6.42 9.89 -10.00
N ASN A 31 -7.27 9.67 -8.99
CA ASN A 31 -8.68 10.08 -9.06
C ASN A 31 -9.08 11.14 -8.03
N VAL A 32 -8.33 11.33 -6.94
CA VAL A 32 -8.76 12.20 -5.83
C VAL A 32 -8.94 13.67 -6.24
N ALA A 33 -8.21 14.13 -7.27
CA ALA A 33 -8.37 15.46 -7.85
C ALA A 33 -9.79 15.72 -8.40
N SER A 34 -10.42 14.70 -8.98
CA SER A 34 -11.81 14.78 -9.50
C SER A 34 -12.85 14.97 -8.39
N PHE A 35 -12.48 14.65 -7.14
CA PHE A 35 -13.29 14.86 -5.95
C PHE A 35 -12.90 16.13 -5.17
N GLY A 36 -11.99 16.96 -5.71
CA GLY A 36 -11.53 18.20 -5.09
C GLY A 36 -10.44 18.02 -4.02
N GLY A 37 -9.83 16.84 -3.93
CA GLY A 37 -8.66 16.62 -3.08
C GLY A 37 -7.34 16.89 -3.80
N ASP A 38 -6.25 16.92 -3.03
CA ASP A 38 -4.90 17.09 -3.55
C ASP A 38 -4.19 15.72 -3.60
N PRO A 39 -3.89 15.19 -4.80
CA PRO A 39 -3.19 13.91 -4.92
C PRO A 39 -1.77 13.95 -4.33
N THR A 40 -1.15 15.12 -4.20
CA THR A 40 0.18 15.25 -3.58
C THR A 40 0.14 15.29 -2.05
N ASN A 41 -1.06 15.34 -1.45
CA ASN A 41 -1.26 15.50 -0.03
C ASN A 41 -2.29 14.50 0.53
N VAL A 42 -1.96 13.22 0.43
CA VAL A 42 -2.78 12.10 0.94
C VAL A 42 -2.20 11.59 2.25
N THR A 43 -3.02 11.50 3.30
CA THR A 43 -2.65 10.90 4.59
C THR A 43 -3.37 9.57 4.78
N VAL A 44 -2.61 8.51 5.07
CA VAL A 44 -3.14 7.17 5.38
C VAL A 44 -3.07 6.92 6.89
N ALA A 45 -4.18 6.48 7.49
CA ALA A 45 -4.26 6.17 8.91
C ALA A 45 -4.90 4.80 9.13
N GLY A 46 -4.53 4.13 10.23
CA GLY A 46 -5.06 2.82 10.59
C GLY A 46 -4.98 2.55 12.10
N HIS A 47 -5.77 1.59 12.58
CA HIS A 47 -5.80 1.16 13.98
C HIS A 47 -5.61 -0.36 14.10
N GLY A 48 -4.92 -0.82 15.14
CA GLY A 48 -4.61 -2.25 15.34
C GLY A 48 -3.86 -2.84 14.14
N THR A 49 -4.40 -3.90 13.55
CA THR A 49 -3.86 -4.51 12.32
C THR A 49 -3.79 -3.51 11.15
N GLY A 50 -4.69 -2.52 11.11
CA GLY A 50 -4.64 -1.45 10.11
C GLY A 50 -3.40 -0.56 10.28
N ALA A 51 -2.97 -0.26 11.51
CA ALA A 51 -1.75 0.50 11.75
C ALA A 51 -0.50 -0.26 11.28
N ALA A 52 -0.50 -1.59 11.46
CA ALA A 52 0.56 -2.45 10.93
C ALA A 52 0.59 -2.39 9.39
N CYS A 53 -0.56 -2.44 8.72
CA CYS A 53 -0.63 -2.28 7.26
C CYS A 53 -0.09 -0.92 6.80
N VAL A 54 -0.43 0.19 7.47
CA VAL A 54 0.13 1.52 7.16
C VAL A 54 1.66 1.51 7.28
N ASN A 55 2.19 0.91 8.34
CA ASN A 55 3.64 0.77 8.49
C ASN A 55 4.26 -0.03 7.34
N PHE A 56 3.66 -1.16 6.94
CA PHE A 56 4.15 -1.93 5.79
C PHE A 56 4.07 -1.16 4.48
N LEU A 57 3.03 -0.37 4.25
CA LEU A 57 2.92 0.48 3.07
C LEU A 57 4.05 1.53 3.03
N LEU A 58 4.40 2.13 4.17
CA LEU A 58 5.47 3.14 4.24
C LEU A 58 6.88 2.55 4.10
N THR A 59 7.11 1.33 4.59
CA THR A 59 8.45 0.72 4.59
C THR A 59 8.72 -0.23 3.43
N SER A 60 7.70 -0.61 2.66
CA SER A 60 7.84 -1.56 1.56
C SER A 60 8.54 -0.92 0.36
N SER A 61 9.59 -1.58 -0.13
CA SER A 61 10.26 -1.22 -1.39
C SER A 61 9.39 -1.44 -2.63
N ALA A 62 8.20 -2.03 -2.47
CA ALA A 62 7.23 -2.20 -3.55
C ALA A 62 6.43 -0.92 -3.84
N VAL A 63 6.49 0.10 -2.97
CA VAL A 63 5.98 1.43 -3.28
C VAL A 63 7.04 2.14 -4.14
N PRO A 64 6.75 2.44 -5.42
CA PRO A 64 7.70 3.16 -6.26
C PRO A 64 7.96 4.55 -5.67
N GLU A 65 9.22 4.97 -5.64
CA GLU A 65 9.54 6.37 -5.33
C GLU A 65 8.75 7.27 -6.30
N GLY A 66 7.93 8.15 -5.73
CA GLY A 66 7.14 9.11 -6.49
C GLY A 66 8.05 9.92 -7.41
N ARG A 67 7.74 9.90 -8.71
CA ARG A 67 8.32 10.82 -9.69
C ARG A 67 7.38 12.00 -9.88
#